data_AF-A0AAV5E5S4-F1
#
_entry.id   AF-A0AAV5E5S4-F1
#
_cell.length_a   1.000
_cell.length_b   1.000
_cell.length_c   1.000
_cell.angle_alpha   90.00
_cell.angle_beta   90.00
_cell.angle_gamma   90.00
#
_symmetry.space_group_name_H-M   'P 1'
#
loop_
_entity.id
_entity.type
_entity.pdbx_description
1 polymer ?
#
loop_
_entity_poly.entity_id
_entity_poly.type
_entity_poly.pdbx_seq_one_letter_code
_entity_poly.pdbx_strand_id
1 'polypeptide(L)'
;MDASKVRELQEFVEACKKDPSLLSDPNLAFFRDYLQSLGAKIPVATSTSTADKPKMGDPSVEVTEENRDASQEAKGKAMEAMSEGKLDDAIEHLTNAILLNPLSAIMYGTRASVFIKMKKPVAAIRDANAALEINPDSAKGYKTRGMAYAMLGKWEEAARDLHTASNMDFDEEINAVLKKVEPNAHKIVEHRRKYERLRKEREEKRAERDRLCRRAEAQAAYEKAKRKEQSSSSGGVPPRGFPGGMPGGGFPGGMPGGFPGGAMPGGFPGGAMPGGFPGGAMPRGVPGNVDMSKILNDPELMAAFSDPEVMVALQDVMNNPASFARHQANPKVGPIIAKMMGKFGGSQ
;
A
#
# COMPACT_ATOMS: atom_id res chain seq x y z
N MET A 1 -7.94 12.89 -31.57
CA MET A 1 -7.81 11.44 -31.26
C MET A 1 -7.06 10.80 -32.42
N ASP A 2 -6.28 9.76 -32.13
CA ASP A 2 -5.64 8.93 -33.16
C ASP A 2 -6.71 8.22 -34.01
N ALA A 3 -6.61 8.34 -35.34
CA ALA A 3 -7.58 7.79 -36.29
C ALA A 3 -7.66 6.26 -36.21
N SER A 4 -6.55 5.58 -35.90
CA SER A 4 -6.55 4.11 -35.72
C SER A 4 -7.42 3.70 -34.53
N LYS A 5 -7.28 4.40 -33.40
CA LYS A 5 -8.03 4.10 -32.18
C LYS A 5 -9.52 4.39 -32.32
N VAL A 6 -9.88 5.40 -33.11
CA VAL A 6 -11.28 5.68 -33.43
C VAL A 6 -11.88 4.53 -34.25
N ARG A 7 -11.13 3.99 -35.20
CA ARG A 7 -11.57 2.84 -36.01
C ARG A 7 -11.74 1.57 -35.17
N GLU A 8 -10.78 1.27 -34.29
CA GLU A 8 -10.89 0.13 -33.35
C GLU A 8 -12.14 0.25 -32.44
N LEU A 9 -12.42 1.45 -31.95
CA LEU A 9 -13.61 1.71 -31.15
C LEU A 9 -14.90 1.52 -31.97
N GLN A 10 -14.93 1.97 -33.22
CA GLN A 10 -16.07 1.76 -34.12
C GLN A 10 -16.32 0.26 -34.35
N GLU A 11 -15.27 -0.52 -34.62
CA GLU A 11 -15.37 -1.97 -34.81
C GLU A 11 -15.88 -2.68 -33.55
N PHE A 12 -15.40 -2.27 -32.37
CA PHE A 12 -15.90 -2.78 -31.09
C PHE A 12 -17.39 -2.45 -30.86
N VAL A 13 -17.81 -1.22 -31.14
CA VAL A 13 -19.22 -0.82 -31.00
C VAL A 13 -20.11 -1.64 -31.94
N GLU A 14 -19.68 -1.88 -33.18
CA GLU A 14 -20.41 -2.76 -34.10
C GLU A 14 -20.44 -4.22 -33.63
N ALA A 15 -19.39 -4.71 -32.99
CA ALA A 15 -19.39 -6.03 -32.36
C ALA A 15 -20.41 -6.10 -31.21
N CYS A 16 -20.47 -5.09 -30.34
CA CYS A 16 -21.47 -5.03 -29.26
C CYS A 16 -22.91 -4.93 -29.76
N LYS A 17 -23.14 -4.30 -30.92
CA LYS A 17 -24.47 -4.27 -31.56
C LYS A 17 -24.88 -5.65 -32.09
N LYS A 18 -23.93 -6.41 -32.63
CA LYS A 18 -24.17 -7.77 -33.14
C LYS A 18 -24.35 -8.79 -32.02
N ASP A 19 -23.55 -8.66 -30.96
CA ASP A 19 -23.58 -9.52 -29.79
C ASP A 19 -23.57 -8.69 -28.49
N PRO A 20 -24.76 -8.40 -27.92
CA PRO A 20 -24.87 -7.70 -26.64
C PRO A 20 -24.27 -8.45 -25.45
N SER A 21 -23.98 -9.76 -25.57
CA SER A 21 -23.40 -10.54 -24.48
C SER A 21 -21.96 -10.14 -24.16
N LEU A 22 -21.24 -9.53 -25.12
CA LEU A 22 -19.90 -8.98 -24.93
C LEU A 22 -19.86 -7.93 -23.80
N LEU A 23 -20.94 -7.17 -23.61
CA LEU A 23 -21.06 -6.20 -22.52
C LEU A 23 -21.12 -6.84 -21.13
N SER A 24 -21.28 -8.17 -21.05
CA SER A 24 -21.30 -8.90 -19.79
C SER A 24 -19.91 -9.23 -19.26
N ASP A 25 -18.86 -9.14 -20.08
CA ASP A 25 -17.47 -9.42 -19.67
C ASP A 25 -17.06 -8.53 -18.47
N PRO A 26 -16.51 -9.12 -17.39
CA PRO A 26 -15.99 -8.37 -16.24
C PRO A 26 -14.97 -7.28 -16.61
N ASN A 27 -14.15 -7.49 -17.64
CA ASN A 27 -13.16 -6.51 -18.10
C ASN A 27 -13.79 -5.26 -18.73
N LEU A 28 -15.05 -5.35 -19.17
CA LEU A 28 -15.82 -4.26 -19.76
C LEU A 28 -16.82 -3.62 -18.76
N ALA A 29 -16.67 -3.91 -17.47
CA ALA A 29 -17.54 -3.36 -16.41
C ALA A 29 -17.59 -1.81 -16.45
N PHE A 30 -16.44 -1.14 -16.62
CA PHE A 30 -16.39 0.33 -16.71
C PHE A 30 -17.24 0.90 -17.85
N PHE A 31 -17.31 0.19 -18.99
CA PHE A 31 -18.06 0.62 -20.17
C PHE A 31 -19.57 0.39 -19.96
N ARG A 32 -19.93 -0.71 -19.30
CA ARG A 32 -21.30 -0.99 -18.85
C ARG A 32 -21.81 0.08 -17.90
N ASP A 33 -21.00 0.45 -16.90
CA ASP A 33 -21.33 1.48 -15.91
C ASP A 33 -21.50 2.85 -16.59
N TYR A 34 -20.63 3.17 -17.55
CA TYR A 34 -20.74 4.37 -18.37
C TYR A 34 -22.07 4.39 -19.14
N LEU A 35 -22.43 3.32 -19.83
CA LEU A 35 -23.69 3.23 -20.58
C LEU A 35 -24.91 3.34 -19.65
N GLN A 36 -24.88 2.71 -18.48
CA GLN A 36 -25.95 2.83 -17.47
C GLN A 36 -26.07 4.25 -16.92
N SER A 37 -24.96 4.95 -16.73
CA SER A 37 -24.96 6.37 -16.32
C SER A 37 -25.64 7.29 -17.35
N LEU A 38 -25.63 6.89 -18.63
CA LEU A 38 -26.34 7.56 -19.71
C LEU A 38 -27.81 7.12 -19.85
N GLY A 39 -28.30 6.27 -18.93
CA GLY A 39 -29.67 5.77 -18.94
C GLY A 39 -29.91 4.59 -19.89
N ALA A 40 -28.86 3.98 -20.44
CA ALA A 40 -29.02 2.80 -21.29
C ALA A 40 -29.48 1.59 -20.45
N LYS A 41 -30.60 0.98 -20.84
CA LYS A 41 -31.04 -0.30 -20.31
C LYS A 41 -30.34 -1.43 -21.06
N ILE A 42 -29.20 -1.86 -20.54
CA ILE A 42 -28.47 -2.99 -21.10
C ILE A 42 -29.26 -4.26 -20.73
N PRO A 43 -29.71 -5.07 -21.70
CA PRO A 43 -30.24 -6.39 -21.40
C PRO A 43 -29.12 -7.15 -20.72
N VAL A 44 -29.28 -7.42 -19.41
CA VAL A 44 -28.40 -8.34 -18.69
C VAL A 44 -28.43 -9.62 -19.51
N ALA A 45 -27.32 -10.01 -20.11
CA ALA A 45 -27.27 -11.30 -20.77
C ALA A 45 -27.64 -12.31 -19.71
N THR A 46 -28.79 -12.94 -19.90
CA THR A 46 -29.32 -14.04 -19.09
C THR A 46 -28.49 -15.31 -19.30
N SER A 47 -27.17 -15.17 -19.45
CA SER A 47 -26.21 -16.27 -19.42
C SER A 47 -25.75 -16.61 -18.00
N THR A 48 -26.26 -15.92 -16.97
CA THR A 48 -26.51 -16.61 -15.71
C THR A 48 -27.97 -17.03 -15.71
N SER A 49 -28.25 -18.13 -16.41
CA SER A 49 -29.41 -18.94 -16.07
C SER A 49 -29.45 -19.05 -14.54
N THR A 50 -30.56 -18.67 -13.94
CA THR A 50 -30.82 -18.95 -12.52
C THR A 50 -30.75 -20.45 -12.22
N ALA A 51 -30.75 -21.30 -13.25
CA ALA A 51 -30.49 -22.73 -13.15
C ALA A 51 -29.00 -23.14 -13.08
N ASP A 52 -28.04 -22.24 -13.33
CA ASP A 52 -26.59 -22.55 -13.35
C ASP A 52 -25.86 -22.09 -12.07
N LYS A 53 -26.61 -21.57 -11.07
CA LYS A 53 -26.07 -21.35 -9.72
C LYS A 53 -26.10 -22.68 -8.95
N PRO A 54 -24.98 -23.15 -8.39
CA PRO A 54 -24.97 -24.35 -7.56
C PRO A 54 -25.97 -24.21 -6.42
N LYS A 55 -26.80 -25.23 -6.18
CA LYS A 55 -27.70 -25.25 -5.02
C LYS A 55 -26.87 -25.38 -3.76
N MET A 56 -27.09 -24.51 -2.77
CA MET A 56 -26.25 -24.40 -1.57
C MET A 56 -26.86 -25.03 -0.32
N GLY A 57 -28.02 -25.70 -0.42
CA GLY A 57 -28.73 -26.20 0.76
C GLY A 57 -29.29 -25.07 1.64
N ASP A 58 -30.04 -25.47 2.66
CA ASP A 58 -30.59 -24.56 3.68
C ASP A 58 -29.91 -24.87 5.02
N PRO A 59 -29.02 -23.99 5.52
CA PRO A 59 -28.29 -24.19 6.77
C PRO A 59 -29.19 -24.37 8.01
N SER A 60 -30.48 -24.02 7.94
CA SER A 60 -31.43 -24.15 9.04
C SER A 60 -32.06 -25.54 9.17
N VAL A 61 -31.86 -26.41 8.17
CA VAL A 61 -32.39 -27.77 8.17
C VAL A 61 -31.72 -28.61 9.27
N GLU A 62 -32.54 -29.27 10.08
CA GLU A 62 -32.05 -30.22 11.07
C GLU A 62 -31.44 -31.45 10.38
N VAL A 63 -30.16 -31.69 10.64
CA VAL A 63 -29.42 -32.80 10.05
C VAL A 63 -29.49 -34.02 10.97
N THR A 64 -30.48 -34.88 10.71
CA THR A 64 -30.65 -36.20 11.36
C THR A 64 -29.51 -37.15 11.01
N GLU A 65 -29.31 -38.21 11.80
CA GLU A 65 -28.32 -39.26 11.49
C GLU A 65 -28.56 -39.90 10.11
N GLU A 66 -29.83 -40.19 9.78
CA GLU A 66 -30.21 -40.71 8.45
C GLU A 66 -29.78 -39.76 7.31
N ASN A 67 -29.96 -38.44 7.49
CA ASN A 67 -29.53 -37.44 6.51
C ASN A 67 -28.00 -37.36 6.41
N ARG A 68 -27.27 -37.56 7.51
CA ARG A 68 -25.80 -37.62 7.50
C ARG A 68 -25.31 -38.83 6.71
N ASP A 69 -25.88 -39.99 6.96
CA ASP A 69 -25.52 -41.24 6.29
C ASP A 69 -25.82 -41.16 4.79
N ALA A 70 -27.02 -40.70 4.42
CA ALA A 70 -27.40 -40.48 3.03
C ALA A 70 -26.49 -39.43 2.34
N SER A 71 -26.07 -38.39 3.06
CA SER A 71 -25.09 -37.40 2.54
C SER A 71 -23.72 -38.03 2.28
N GLN A 72 -23.24 -38.92 3.17
CA GLN A 72 -21.98 -39.64 2.95
C GLN A 72 -22.08 -40.63 1.79
N GLU A 73 -23.21 -41.32 1.63
CA GLU A 73 -23.44 -42.22 0.50
C GLU A 73 -23.42 -41.43 -0.83
N ALA A 74 -24.12 -40.29 -0.87
CA ALA A 74 -24.12 -39.40 -2.04
C ALA A 74 -22.70 -38.88 -2.36
N LYS A 75 -21.90 -38.55 -1.34
CA LYS A 75 -20.48 -38.22 -1.52
C LYS A 75 -19.68 -39.40 -2.09
N GLY A 76 -19.94 -40.62 -1.63
CA GLY A 76 -19.33 -41.84 -2.17
C GLY A 76 -19.57 -41.99 -3.67
N LYS A 77 -20.84 -41.88 -4.09
CA LYS A 77 -21.24 -41.89 -5.52
C LYS A 77 -20.57 -40.78 -6.31
N ALA A 78 -20.44 -39.58 -5.74
CA ALA A 78 -19.72 -38.50 -6.39
C ALA A 78 -18.23 -38.82 -6.61
N MET A 79 -17.57 -39.47 -5.65
CA MET A 79 -16.15 -39.83 -5.77
C MET A 79 -15.94 -40.90 -6.85
N GLU A 80 -16.87 -41.83 -7.00
CA GLU A 80 -16.90 -42.81 -8.09
C GLU A 80 -17.11 -42.12 -9.45
N ALA A 81 -18.10 -41.24 -9.57
CA ALA A 81 -18.28 -40.44 -10.78
C ALA A 81 -17.04 -39.60 -11.13
N MET A 82 -16.33 -39.07 -10.13
CA MET A 82 -15.07 -38.34 -10.33
C MET A 82 -13.94 -39.23 -10.84
N SER A 83 -13.84 -40.49 -10.40
CA SER A 83 -12.80 -41.42 -10.87
C SER A 83 -13.07 -41.90 -12.30
N GLU A 84 -14.35 -41.99 -12.67
CA GLU A 84 -14.80 -42.28 -14.05
C GLU A 84 -14.72 -41.06 -14.98
N GLY A 85 -14.44 -39.87 -14.45
CA GLY A 85 -14.38 -38.62 -15.21
C GLY A 85 -15.74 -37.99 -15.54
N LYS A 86 -16.83 -38.51 -14.99
CA LYS A 86 -18.20 -37.98 -15.12
C LYS A 86 -18.41 -36.80 -14.15
N LEU A 87 -17.84 -35.65 -14.50
CA LEU A 87 -17.81 -34.49 -13.61
C LEU A 87 -19.20 -33.89 -13.34
N ASP A 88 -20.12 -33.91 -14.30
CA ASP A 88 -21.48 -33.40 -14.11
C ASP A 88 -22.28 -34.27 -13.11
N ASP A 89 -22.22 -35.60 -13.24
CA ASP A 89 -22.82 -36.54 -12.29
C ASP A 89 -22.24 -36.37 -10.88
N ALA A 90 -20.92 -36.13 -10.78
CA ALA A 90 -20.28 -35.83 -9.50
C ALA A 90 -20.82 -34.54 -8.86
N ILE A 91 -21.08 -33.49 -9.65
CA ILE A 91 -21.72 -32.26 -9.16
C ILE A 91 -23.14 -32.54 -8.67
N GLU A 92 -23.91 -33.35 -9.38
CA GLU A 92 -25.28 -33.71 -8.99
C GLU A 92 -25.28 -34.47 -7.66
N HIS A 93 -24.47 -35.51 -7.54
CA HIS A 93 -24.32 -36.28 -6.30
C HIS A 93 -23.84 -35.42 -5.12
N LEU A 94 -22.86 -34.53 -5.33
CA LEU A 94 -22.42 -33.59 -4.28
C LEU A 94 -23.48 -32.56 -3.93
N THR A 95 -24.29 -32.14 -4.90
CA THR A 95 -25.41 -31.24 -4.65
C THR A 95 -26.45 -31.91 -3.77
N ASN A 96 -26.81 -33.17 -4.05
CA ASN A 96 -27.69 -33.95 -3.20
C ASN A 96 -27.08 -34.15 -1.79
N ALA A 97 -25.78 -34.43 -1.69
CA ALA A 97 -25.08 -34.53 -0.41
C ALA A 97 -25.17 -33.24 0.42
N ILE A 98 -25.08 -32.07 -0.22
CA ILE A 98 -25.21 -30.74 0.41
C ILE A 98 -26.65 -30.47 0.84
N LEU A 99 -27.64 -30.85 0.03
CA LEU A 99 -29.05 -30.69 0.41
C LEU A 99 -29.42 -31.52 1.64
N LEU A 100 -28.80 -32.69 1.81
CA LEU A 100 -28.98 -33.58 2.97
C LEU A 100 -28.19 -33.10 4.20
N ASN A 101 -26.98 -32.57 4.00
CA ASN A 101 -26.13 -32.06 5.08
C ASN A 101 -25.48 -30.72 4.68
N PRO A 102 -26.23 -29.60 4.83
CA PRO A 102 -25.77 -28.28 4.40
C PRO A 102 -24.69 -27.67 5.30
N LEU A 103 -24.40 -28.30 6.44
CA LEU A 103 -23.36 -27.87 7.40
C LEU A 103 -22.05 -28.65 7.24
N SER A 104 -21.88 -29.42 6.15
CA SER A 104 -20.66 -30.18 5.90
C SER A 104 -19.68 -29.42 5.01
N ALA A 105 -18.62 -28.86 5.61
CA ALA A 105 -17.53 -28.20 4.88
C ALA A 105 -16.89 -29.09 3.81
N ILE A 106 -16.82 -30.40 4.07
CA ILE A 106 -16.21 -31.38 3.17
C ILE A 106 -16.97 -31.48 1.85
N MET A 107 -18.30 -31.36 1.86
CA MET A 107 -19.13 -31.47 0.66
C MET A 107 -18.89 -30.29 -0.27
N TYR A 108 -18.92 -29.06 0.28
CA TYR A 108 -18.59 -27.86 -0.49
C TYR A 108 -17.14 -27.88 -0.99
N GLY A 109 -16.16 -28.20 -0.15
CA GLY A 109 -14.76 -28.26 -0.58
C GLY A 109 -14.50 -29.30 -1.68
N THR A 110 -15.24 -30.42 -1.66
CA THR A 110 -15.17 -31.45 -2.70
C THR A 110 -15.83 -30.99 -4.00
N ARG A 111 -17.02 -30.36 -3.92
CA ARG A 111 -17.70 -29.81 -5.10
C ARG A 111 -16.94 -28.65 -5.73
N ALA A 112 -16.31 -27.80 -4.92
CA ALA A 112 -15.38 -26.77 -5.38
C ALA A 112 -14.22 -27.36 -6.20
N SER A 113 -13.66 -28.48 -5.75
CA SER A 113 -12.58 -29.18 -6.47
C SER A 113 -13.04 -29.70 -7.84
N VAL A 114 -14.28 -30.19 -7.94
CA VAL A 114 -14.88 -30.59 -9.22
C VAL A 114 -15.07 -29.38 -10.14
N PHE A 115 -15.55 -28.25 -9.60
CA PHE A 115 -15.68 -27.01 -10.39
C PHE A 115 -14.34 -26.47 -10.89
N ILE A 116 -13.24 -26.63 -10.14
CA ILE A 116 -11.89 -26.33 -10.63
C ILE A 116 -11.54 -27.20 -11.85
N LYS A 117 -11.77 -28.51 -11.78
CA LYS A 117 -11.54 -29.44 -12.91
C LYS A 117 -12.37 -29.08 -14.14
N MET A 118 -13.61 -28.62 -13.93
CA MET A 118 -14.50 -28.15 -14.98
C MET A 118 -14.20 -26.72 -15.49
N LYS A 119 -13.17 -26.06 -14.95
CA LYS A 119 -12.85 -24.65 -15.25
C LYS A 119 -13.99 -23.67 -14.98
N LYS A 120 -14.76 -23.90 -13.93
CA LYS A 120 -15.85 -23.01 -13.43
C LYS A 120 -15.41 -22.29 -12.13
N PRO A 121 -14.45 -21.35 -12.17
CA PRO A 121 -13.84 -20.79 -10.96
C PRO A 121 -14.81 -19.99 -10.09
N VAL A 122 -15.82 -19.33 -10.68
CA VAL A 122 -16.81 -18.56 -9.89
C VAL A 122 -17.68 -19.47 -9.03
N ALA A 123 -18.06 -20.65 -9.54
CA ALA A 123 -18.78 -21.66 -8.77
C ALA A 123 -17.88 -22.26 -7.68
N ALA A 124 -16.62 -22.56 -8.02
CA ALA A 124 -15.63 -23.05 -7.07
C ALA A 124 -15.41 -22.08 -5.89
N ILE A 125 -15.32 -20.76 -6.13
CA ILE A 125 -15.16 -19.76 -5.06
C ILE A 125 -16.35 -19.74 -4.11
N ARG A 126 -17.59 -19.88 -4.64
CA ARG A 126 -18.80 -19.89 -3.79
C ARG A 126 -18.78 -21.08 -2.83
N ASP A 127 -18.49 -22.26 -3.35
CA ASP A 127 -18.40 -23.48 -2.53
C ASP A 127 -17.21 -23.41 -1.56
N ALA A 128 -16.05 -22.92 -2.01
CA ALA A 128 -14.88 -22.80 -1.14
C ALA A 128 -15.11 -21.79 -0.01
N ASN A 129 -15.85 -20.70 -0.26
CA ASN A 129 -16.28 -19.78 0.79
C ASN A 129 -17.22 -20.44 1.79
N ALA A 130 -18.26 -21.15 1.32
CA ALA A 130 -19.16 -21.89 2.21
C ALA A 130 -18.40 -22.93 3.05
N ALA A 131 -17.43 -23.63 2.45
CA ALA A 131 -16.58 -24.58 3.16
C ALA A 131 -15.77 -23.90 4.28
N LEU A 132 -15.22 -22.71 4.02
CA LEU A 132 -14.41 -21.94 4.97
C LEU A 132 -15.24 -21.18 6.01
N GLU A 133 -16.49 -20.84 5.71
CA GLU A 133 -17.44 -20.32 6.70
C GLU A 133 -17.81 -21.40 7.73
N ILE A 134 -17.94 -22.65 7.30
CA ILE A 134 -18.22 -23.79 8.17
C ILE A 134 -16.95 -24.25 8.90
N ASN A 135 -15.83 -24.37 8.20
CA ASN A 135 -14.55 -24.79 8.76
C ASN A 135 -13.41 -23.87 8.27
N PRO A 136 -13.06 -22.83 9.05
CA PRO A 136 -12.00 -21.89 8.73
C PRO A 136 -10.60 -22.50 8.63
N ASP A 137 -10.39 -23.71 9.16
CA ASP A 137 -9.10 -24.42 9.19
C ASP A 137 -8.98 -25.46 8.06
N SER A 138 -9.83 -25.34 7.02
CA SER A 138 -9.81 -26.26 5.89
C SER A 138 -8.72 -25.90 4.86
N ALA A 139 -7.60 -26.64 4.88
CA ALA A 139 -6.55 -26.54 3.86
C ALA A 139 -7.11 -26.71 2.43
N LYS A 140 -8.03 -27.67 2.23
CA LYS A 140 -8.73 -27.90 0.95
C LYS A 140 -9.59 -26.70 0.52
N GLY A 141 -10.25 -26.03 1.46
CA GLY A 141 -11.01 -24.80 1.21
C GLY A 141 -10.12 -23.68 0.67
N TYR A 142 -9.00 -23.41 1.33
CA TYR A 142 -8.03 -22.43 0.84
C TYR A 142 -7.40 -22.83 -0.49
N LYS A 143 -6.98 -24.10 -0.66
CA LYS A 143 -6.42 -24.61 -1.92
C LYS A 143 -7.36 -24.35 -3.08
N THR A 144 -8.61 -24.80 -2.97
CA THR A 144 -9.61 -24.67 -4.04
C THR A 144 -9.95 -23.21 -4.34
N ARG A 145 -10.08 -22.36 -3.32
CA ARG A 145 -10.33 -20.92 -3.52
C ARG A 145 -9.14 -20.21 -4.17
N GLY A 146 -7.92 -20.50 -3.72
CA GLY A 146 -6.68 -19.96 -4.27
C GLY A 146 -6.48 -20.36 -5.73
N MET A 147 -6.73 -21.62 -6.07
CA MET A 147 -6.72 -22.08 -7.46
C MET A 147 -7.77 -21.35 -8.32
N ALA A 148 -9.00 -21.19 -7.82
CA ALA A 148 -10.05 -20.48 -8.54
C ALA A 148 -9.69 -19.01 -8.77
N TYR A 149 -9.10 -18.34 -7.78
CA TYR A 149 -8.59 -16.98 -7.93
C TYR A 149 -7.46 -16.88 -8.96
N ALA A 150 -6.55 -17.86 -8.99
CA ALA A 150 -5.51 -17.93 -10.00
C ALA A 150 -6.08 -18.05 -11.43
N MET A 151 -7.18 -18.81 -11.60
CA MET A 151 -7.88 -18.92 -12.89
C MET A 151 -8.55 -17.61 -13.33
N LEU A 152 -8.99 -16.79 -12.36
CA LEU A 152 -9.58 -15.47 -12.61
C LEU A 152 -8.54 -14.35 -12.74
N GLY A 153 -7.25 -14.64 -12.58
CA GLY A 153 -6.19 -13.62 -12.59
C GLY A 153 -6.16 -12.73 -11.33
N LYS A 154 -6.82 -13.16 -10.25
CA LYS A 154 -6.77 -12.50 -8.93
C LYS A 154 -5.52 -12.96 -8.18
N TRP A 155 -4.37 -12.50 -8.64
CA TRP A 155 -3.07 -13.06 -8.24
C TRP A 155 -2.73 -12.84 -6.77
N GLU A 156 -3.08 -11.69 -6.19
CA GLU A 156 -2.82 -11.41 -4.77
C GLU A 156 -3.64 -12.31 -3.84
N GLU A 157 -4.94 -12.46 -4.12
CA GLU A 157 -5.83 -13.33 -3.36
C GLU A 157 -5.46 -14.80 -3.54
N ALA A 158 -5.10 -15.21 -4.77
CA ALA A 158 -4.60 -16.54 -5.06
C ALA A 158 -3.34 -16.86 -4.26
N ALA A 159 -2.34 -15.96 -4.25
CA ALA A 159 -1.09 -16.15 -3.52
C ALA A 159 -1.36 -16.35 -2.03
N ARG A 160 -2.22 -15.50 -1.46
CA ARG A 160 -2.57 -15.55 -0.04
C ARG A 160 -3.20 -16.89 0.34
N ASP A 161 -4.26 -17.30 -0.37
CA ASP A 161 -4.96 -18.55 -0.07
C ASP A 161 -4.07 -19.78 -0.30
N LEU A 162 -3.27 -19.79 -1.37
CA LEU A 162 -2.36 -20.91 -1.66
C LEU A 162 -1.25 -21.03 -0.63
N HIS A 163 -0.69 -19.92 -0.13
CA HIS A 163 0.26 -19.98 0.99
C HIS A 163 -0.41 -20.46 2.29
N THR A 164 -1.61 -19.98 2.61
CA THR A 164 -2.36 -20.48 3.77
C THR A 164 -2.58 -21.98 3.68
N ALA A 165 -3.01 -22.48 2.51
CA ALA A 165 -3.17 -23.90 2.27
C ALA A 165 -1.85 -24.67 2.39
N SER A 166 -0.76 -24.18 1.78
CA SER A 166 0.57 -24.83 1.83
C SER A 166 1.17 -24.89 3.24
N ASN A 167 0.84 -23.92 4.09
CA ASN A 167 1.30 -23.90 5.49
C ASN A 167 0.53 -24.91 6.36
N MET A 168 -0.71 -25.23 5.97
CA MET A 168 -1.56 -26.22 6.66
C MET A 168 -1.25 -27.65 6.20
N ASP A 169 -1.14 -27.84 4.89
CA ASP A 169 -0.86 -29.15 4.28
C ASP A 169 0.02 -28.99 3.04
N PHE A 170 1.07 -29.79 2.97
CA PHE A 170 2.00 -29.74 1.85
C PHE A 170 1.37 -30.45 0.64
N ASP A 171 1.28 -29.72 -0.47
CA ASP A 171 0.68 -30.24 -1.70
C ASP A 171 1.47 -29.74 -2.91
N GLU A 172 1.94 -30.65 -3.76
CA GLU A 172 2.76 -30.33 -4.93
C GLU A 172 2.01 -29.48 -5.96
N GLU A 173 0.69 -29.64 -6.07
CA GLU A 173 -0.15 -28.85 -6.97
C GLU A 173 -0.18 -27.38 -6.53
N ILE A 174 -0.23 -27.12 -5.22
CA ILE A 174 -0.16 -25.75 -4.68
C ILE A 174 1.14 -25.08 -5.12
N ASN A 175 2.28 -25.77 -4.96
CA ASN A 175 3.58 -25.23 -5.34
C ASN A 175 3.70 -24.97 -6.85
N ALA A 176 3.13 -25.85 -7.68
CA ALA A 176 3.09 -25.66 -9.12
C ALA A 176 2.31 -24.40 -9.50
N VAL A 177 1.17 -24.14 -8.84
CA VAL A 177 0.36 -22.94 -9.08
C VAL A 177 1.05 -21.68 -8.55
N LEU A 178 1.67 -21.73 -7.36
CA LEU A 178 2.40 -20.60 -6.76
C LEU A 178 3.51 -20.06 -7.67
N LYS A 179 4.27 -20.93 -8.36
CA LYS A 179 5.29 -20.53 -9.34
C LYS A 179 4.77 -19.57 -10.42
N LYS A 180 3.48 -19.67 -10.78
CA LYS A 180 2.82 -18.75 -11.74
C LYS A 180 2.20 -17.54 -11.03
N VAL A 181 1.63 -17.75 -9.85
CA VAL A 181 0.86 -16.73 -9.13
C VAL A 181 1.76 -15.67 -8.50
N GLU A 182 2.86 -16.07 -7.85
CA GLU A 182 3.73 -15.16 -7.10
C GLU A 182 4.33 -14.03 -7.95
N PRO A 183 4.91 -14.27 -9.14
CA PRO A 183 5.50 -13.19 -9.94
C PRO A 183 4.45 -12.17 -10.38
N ASN A 184 3.21 -12.63 -10.65
CA ASN A 184 2.12 -11.75 -11.06
C ASN A 184 1.58 -10.94 -9.86
N ALA A 185 1.43 -11.57 -8.70
CA ALA A 185 1.05 -10.90 -7.47
C ALA A 185 2.09 -9.83 -7.09
N HIS A 186 3.38 -10.16 -7.18
CA HIS A 186 4.47 -9.26 -6.86
C HIS A 186 4.45 -8.01 -7.75
N LYS A 187 4.32 -8.18 -9.08
CA LYS A 187 4.21 -7.06 -10.03
C LYS A 187 3.06 -6.11 -9.69
N ILE A 188 1.90 -6.65 -9.31
CA ILE A 188 0.74 -5.83 -8.95
C ILE A 188 1.01 -5.04 -7.67
N VAL A 189 1.58 -5.69 -6.66
CA VAL A 189 1.92 -5.04 -5.38
C VAL A 189 2.98 -3.94 -5.59
N GLU A 190 4.02 -4.22 -6.36
CA GLU A 190 5.06 -3.22 -6.66
C GLU A 190 4.52 -2.03 -7.44
N HIS A 191 3.66 -2.30 -8.45
CA HIS A 191 2.98 -1.25 -9.20
C HIS A 191 2.15 -0.38 -8.26
N ARG A 192 1.31 -0.97 -7.40
CA ARG A 192 0.49 -0.24 -6.42
C ARG A 192 1.36 0.65 -5.50
N ARG A 193 2.43 0.08 -4.92
CA ARG A 193 3.37 0.82 -4.06
C ARG A 193 4.06 1.98 -4.79
N LYS A 194 4.41 1.81 -6.08
CA LYS A 194 4.97 2.90 -6.89
C LYS A 194 3.99 4.06 -7.04
N TYR A 195 2.73 3.76 -7.36
CA TYR A 195 1.72 4.80 -7.56
C TYR A 195 1.27 5.48 -6.26
N GLU A 196 1.22 4.75 -5.16
CA GLU A 196 0.97 5.32 -3.83
C GLU A 196 2.06 6.31 -3.44
N ARG A 197 3.34 5.97 -3.65
CA ARG A 197 4.47 6.90 -3.42
C ARG A 197 4.36 8.16 -4.27
N LEU A 198 4.11 8.01 -5.57
CA LEU A 198 3.97 9.15 -6.49
C LEU A 198 2.78 10.04 -6.13
N ARG A 199 1.66 9.44 -5.69
CA ARG A 199 0.49 10.19 -5.23
C ARG A 199 0.80 10.98 -3.96
N LYS A 200 1.44 10.34 -2.97
CA LYS A 200 1.82 10.98 -1.71
C LYS A 200 2.80 12.13 -1.94
N GLU A 201 3.81 11.94 -2.79
CA GLU A 201 4.77 13.00 -3.15
C GLU A 201 4.07 14.20 -3.80
N ARG A 202 3.09 13.97 -4.69
CA ARG A 202 2.31 15.05 -5.31
C ARG A 202 1.43 15.79 -4.30
N GLU A 203 0.82 15.06 -3.38
CA GLU A 203 0.02 15.64 -2.29
C GLU A 203 0.89 16.48 -1.34
N GLU A 204 2.08 15.99 -0.99
CA GLU A 204 3.07 16.71 -0.16
C GLU A 204 3.58 17.98 -0.86
N LYS A 205 3.98 17.91 -2.13
CA LYS A 205 4.40 19.09 -2.91
C LYS A 205 3.29 20.13 -3.04
N ARG A 206 2.04 19.69 -3.21
CA ARG A 206 0.87 20.59 -3.23
C ARG A 206 0.68 21.25 -1.86
N ALA A 207 0.71 20.47 -0.79
CA ALA A 207 0.57 20.98 0.58
C ALA A 207 1.70 21.96 0.96
N GLU A 208 2.93 21.70 0.52
CA GLU A 208 4.06 22.60 0.72
C GLU A 208 3.87 23.93 -0.01
N ARG A 209 3.45 23.89 -1.29
CA ARG A 209 3.09 25.10 -2.04
C ARG A 209 1.97 25.90 -1.37
N ASP A 210 0.93 25.22 -0.90
CA ASP A 210 -0.18 25.86 -0.19
C ASP A 210 0.30 26.52 1.12
N ARG A 211 1.22 25.89 1.85
CA ARG A 211 1.84 26.46 3.06
C ARG A 211 2.68 27.70 2.74
N LEU A 212 3.46 27.66 1.66
CA LEU A 212 4.27 28.79 1.21
C LEU A 212 3.40 29.96 0.77
N CYS A 213 2.35 29.72 -0.02
CA CYS A 213 1.38 30.75 -0.42
C CYS A 213 0.72 31.39 0.80
N ARG A 214 0.22 30.60 1.77
CA ARG A 214 -0.38 31.14 3.00
C ARG A 214 0.61 31.97 3.82
N ARG A 215 1.88 31.56 3.90
CA ARG A 215 2.92 32.33 4.59
C ARG A 215 3.19 33.65 3.88
N ALA A 216 3.26 33.65 2.55
CA ALA A 216 3.44 34.86 1.75
C ALA A 216 2.24 35.81 1.87
N GLU A 217 1.01 35.28 1.80
CA GLU A 217 -0.24 36.05 2.02
C GLU A 217 -0.27 36.68 3.41
N ALA A 218 0.09 35.93 4.46
CA ALA A 218 0.16 36.45 5.82
C ALA A 218 1.21 37.55 5.98
N GLN A 219 2.39 37.39 5.37
CA GLN A 219 3.45 38.42 5.37
C GLN A 219 3.00 39.68 4.62
N ALA A 220 2.41 39.53 3.43
CA ALA A 220 1.89 40.66 2.66
C ALA A 220 0.76 41.41 3.40
N ALA A 221 -0.12 40.68 4.09
CA ALA A 221 -1.16 41.26 4.92
C ALA A 221 -0.58 42.05 6.11
N TYR A 222 0.43 41.50 6.78
CA TYR A 222 1.14 42.17 7.86
C TYR A 222 1.85 43.45 7.40
N GLU A 223 2.60 43.40 6.28
CA GLU A 223 3.26 44.58 5.72
C GLU A 223 2.26 45.67 5.30
N LYS A 224 1.13 45.27 4.70
CA LYS A 224 0.06 46.19 4.33
C LYS A 224 -0.57 46.85 5.55
N ALA A 225 -0.77 46.12 6.65
CA ALA A 225 -1.27 46.66 7.91
C ALA A 225 -0.28 47.66 8.53
N LYS A 226 1.01 47.28 8.60
CA LYS A 226 2.09 48.14 9.09
C LYS A 226 2.21 49.45 8.29
N ARG A 227 2.12 49.37 6.96
CA ARG A 227 2.16 50.56 6.08
C ARG A 227 0.95 51.47 6.29
N LYS A 228 -0.24 50.90 6.52
CA LYS A 228 -1.44 51.68 6.86
C LYS A 228 -1.26 52.43 8.19
N GLU A 229 -0.76 51.76 9.23
CA GLU A 229 -0.50 52.40 10.53
C GLU A 229 0.51 53.56 10.42
N GLN A 230 1.61 53.35 9.70
CA GLN A 230 2.61 54.40 9.45
C GLN A 230 2.04 55.57 8.64
N SER A 231 1.15 55.32 7.68
CA SER A 231 0.49 56.38 6.91
C SER A 231 -0.58 57.13 7.72
N SER A 232 -1.20 56.48 8.72
CA SER A 232 -2.10 57.17 9.65
C SER A 232 -1.37 57.97 10.72
N SER A 233 -0.10 57.68 11.01
CA SER A 233 0.70 58.44 11.98
C SER A 233 1.40 59.68 11.39
N SER A 234 1.46 59.82 10.06
CA SER A 234 2.09 60.98 9.39
C SER A 234 1.13 62.11 9.01
N GLY A 235 -0.16 62.00 9.38
CA GLY A 235 -1.20 63.01 9.15
C GLY A 235 -1.49 63.97 10.31
N GLY A 236 -0.71 63.94 11.41
CA GLY A 236 -0.93 64.79 12.58
C GLY A 236 0.01 66.00 12.63
N VAL A 237 -0.51 67.19 12.33
CA VAL A 237 0.12 68.49 12.66
C VAL A 237 0.40 68.56 14.17
N PRO A 238 1.58 69.03 14.64
CA PRO A 238 1.81 69.17 16.07
C PRO A 238 1.39 70.57 16.54
N PRO A 239 0.58 70.74 17.60
CA PRO A 239 0.49 72.02 18.28
C PRO A 239 1.46 72.03 19.47
N ARG A 240 2.48 72.87 19.34
CA ARG A 240 3.28 73.40 20.44
C ARG A 240 2.36 74.22 21.37
N GLY A 241 2.34 73.93 22.67
CA GLY A 241 1.76 74.81 23.69
C GLY A 241 1.37 74.11 24.99
N PHE A 242 2.28 74.05 25.97
CA PHE A 242 1.91 74.08 27.40
C PHE A 242 1.85 75.57 27.82
N PRO A 243 1.10 76.03 28.85
CA PRO A 243 0.74 75.30 30.09
C PRO A 243 -0.67 75.58 30.70
N GLY A 244 -1.12 74.68 31.59
CA GLY A 244 -2.00 75.02 32.72
C GLY A 244 -3.52 74.93 32.53
N GLY A 245 -4.18 74.15 33.41
CA GLY A 245 -5.63 74.23 33.65
C GLY A 245 -6.35 72.87 33.74
N MET A 246 -6.47 72.33 34.95
CA MET A 246 -7.64 71.49 35.34
C MET A 246 -8.86 72.44 35.43
N PRO A 247 -10.15 72.04 35.25
CA PRO A 247 -10.75 70.80 35.74
C PRO A 247 -11.92 70.16 34.92
N GLY A 248 -12.21 68.89 35.23
CA GLY A 248 -13.58 68.41 35.48
C GLY A 248 -14.54 68.09 34.33
N GLY A 249 -14.98 66.83 34.27
CA GLY A 249 -16.39 66.47 34.05
C GLY A 249 -16.74 65.69 32.79
N GLY A 250 -17.26 64.46 32.98
CA GLY A 250 -18.40 63.97 32.18
C GLY A 250 -18.25 62.70 31.32
N PHE A 251 -18.29 61.51 31.96
CA PHE A 251 -19.04 60.29 31.55
C PHE A 251 -18.75 59.62 30.17
N PRO A 252 -19.27 58.41 29.85
CA PRO A 252 -19.02 57.11 30.52
C PRO A 252 -18.88 55.89 29.57
N GLY A 253 -18.38 54.77 30.09
CA GLY A 253 -18.75 53.41 29.65
C GLY A 253 -18.04 52.86 28.40
N GLY A 254 -17.63 51.61 28.34
CA GLY A 254 -17.72 50.50 29.28
C GLY A 254 -16.83 49.37 28.75
N MET A 255 -16.05 48.79 29.63
CA MET A 255 -15.22 47.62 29.36
C MET A 255 -15.49 46.62 30.47
N PRO A 256 -15.79 45.36 30.13
CA PRO A 256 -15.47 44.22 30.97
C PRO A 256 -14.44 43.36 30.20
N GLY A 257 -13.24 43.12 30.73
CA GLY A 257 -13.00 42.14 31.79
C GLY A 257 -12.92 40.73 31.17
N GLY A 258 -11.89 39.91 31.32
CA GLY A 258 -10.68 39.97 32.13
C GLY A 258 -9.79 38.77 31.76
N PHE A 259 -8.50 38.90 32.07
CA PHE A 259 -7.53 37.80 32.13
C PHE A 259 -7.17 37.56 33.59
N PRO A 260 -7.18 36.30 34.03
CA PRO A 260 -6.13 35.78 34.91
C PRO A 260 -5.68 34.40 34.39
N GLY A 261 -4.44 33.95 34.41
CA GLY A 261 -3.29 34.18 35.28
C GLY A 261 -2.54 32.83 35.39
N GLY A 262 -1.22 32.86 35.65
CA GLY A 262 -0.42 31.65 35.95
C GLY A 262 0.86 31.57 35.11
N ALA A 263 1.94 32.25 35.50
CA ALA A 263 3.00 31.73 36.38
C ALA A 263 4.08 30.92 35.64
N MET A 264 5.25 31.55 35.41
CA MET A 264 6.54 30.84 35.39
C MET A 264 6.95 30.48 36.83
N PRO A 265 7.84 29.51 37.09
CA PRO A 265 9.26 29.90 37.22
C PRO A 265 10.31 28.80 36.89
N GLY A 266 11.51 29.24 36.49
CA GLY A 266 12.76 28.61 36.98
C GLY A 266 13.83 28.22 35.97
N GLY A 267 15.00 28.89 36.06
CA GLY A 267 16.29 28.20 36.11
C GLY A 267 17.22 28.23 34.89
N PHE A 268 18.01 29.31 34.78
CA PHE A 268 19.29 29.49 34.05
C PHE A 268 20.39 28.45 34.42
N PRO A 269 21.68 28.53 33.99
CA PRO A 269 22.35 29.08 32.77
C PRO A 269 23.52 28.19 32.23
N GLY A 270 24.08 28.56 31.06
CA GLY A 270 25.51 28.38 30.75
C GLY A 270 25.81 27.47 29.56
N GLY A 271 26.69 27.81 28.61
CA GLY A 271 27.56 28.96 28.45
C GLY A 271 28.35 28.84 27.14
N ALA A 272 28.92 29.96 26.72
CA ALA A 272 30.07 30.10 25.82
C ALA A 272 29.94 29.64 24.35
N MET A 273 29.73 30.62 23.46
CA MET A 273 30.81 30.95 22.51
C MET A 273 31.56 32.13 23.14
N PRO A 274 32.91 32.28 23.07
CA PRO A 274 33.65 32.32 21.79
C PRO A 274 35.15 31.92 21.79
N GLY A 275 35.72 31.78 20.57
CA GLY A 275 37.15 31.93 20.27
C GLY A 275 37.90 30.62 20.08
N GLY A 276 38.75 30.41 19.08
CA GLY A 276 39.24 31.22 17.98
C GLY A 276 40.12 30.29 17.11
N PHE A 277 40.15 30.52 15.80
CA PHE A 277 40.94 29.75 14.84
C PHE A 277 42.45 29.87 15.14
N PRO A 278 43.23 28.78 14.98
CA PRO A 278 44.61 28.88 14.53
C PRO A 278 44.76 28.20 13.18
N GLY A 279 45.27 28.98 12.22
CA GLY A 279 45.51 28.55 10.85
C GLY A 279 46.47 27.38 10.72
N GLY A 280 46.43 26.75 9.55
CA GLY A 280 47.35 25.69 9.17
C GLY A 280 46.84 24.97 7.95
N ALA A 281 47.21 25.51 6.78
CA ALA A 281 47.23 24.91 5.45
C ALA A 281 46.52 23.55 5.27
N MET A 282 45.50 23.52 4.40
CA MET A 282 45.09 22.26 3.76
C MET A 282 46.29 21.62 3.05
N PRO A 283 46.63 20.35 3.33
CA PRO A 283 47.53 19.59 2.49
C PRO A 283 46.81 19.24 1.19
N ARG A 284 47.27 19.88 0.10
CA ARG A 284 47.02 19.51 -1.29
C ARG A 284 47.26 18.01 -1.49
N GLY A 285 46.27 17.31 -2.01
CA GLY A 285 46.44 15.93 -2.48
C GLY A 285 45.23 15.00 -2.33
N VAL A 286 44.08 15.48 -1.86
CA VAL A 286 42.87 14.64 -1.83
C VAL A 286 42.23 14.62 -3.23
N PRO A 287 42.08 13.44 -3.87
CA PRO A 287 41.37 13.30 -5.13
C PRO A 287 39.95 13.88 -4.97
N GLY A 288 39.55 14.74 -5.89
CA GLY A 288 38.40 15.65 -5.76
C GLY A 288 37.02 15.00 -5.82
N ASN A 289 36.74 13.90 -5.11
CA ASN A 289 35.42 13.29 -5.11
C ASN A 289 34.98 12.56 -3.81
N VAL A 290 35.57 12.85 -2.65
CA VAL A 290 35.08 12.30 -1.37
C VAL A 290 34.23 13.35 -0.64
N ASP A 291 32.93 13.07 -0.51
CA ASP A 291 31.95 13.96 0.09
C ASP A 291 31.98 13.90 1.64
N MET A 292 32.80 14.75 2.25
CA MET A 292 32.99 14.83 3.70
C MET A 292 31.71 15.15 4.50
N SER A 293 30.66 15.66 3.84
CA SER A 293 29.35 15.86 4.48
C SER A 293 28.66 14.54 4.85
N LYS A 294 29.01 13.44 4.19
CA LYS A 294 28.48 12.10 4.48
C LYS A 294 29.28 11.36 5.56
N ILE A 295 30.51 11.79 5.84
CA ILE A 295 31.35 11.25 6.92
C ILE A 295 30.91 11.84 8.25
N LEU A 296 30.68 13.16 8.29
CA LEU A 296 30.24 13.89 9.48
C LEU A 296 28.84 13.49 9.99
N ASN A 297 28.02 12.88 9.13
CA ASN A 297 26.65 12.46 9.45
C ASN A 297 26.53 10.96 9.81
N ASP A 298 27.62 10.20 9.83
CA ASP A 298 27.62 8.80 10.26
C ASP A 298 28.38 8.67 11.60
N PRO A 299 27.67 8.51 12.73
CA PRO A 299 28.27 8.51 14.06
C PRO A 299 29.27 7.35 14.26
N GLU A 300 29.11 6.23 13.55
CA GLU A 300 30.07 5.12 13.59
C GLU A 300 31.36 5.43 12.80
N LEU A 301 31.25 6.13 11.67
CA LEU A 301 32.43 6.58 10.93
C LEU A 301 33.16 7.68 11.72
N MET A 302 32.43 8.59 12.39
CA MET A 302 33.04 9.60 13.25
C MET A 302 33.78 9.00 14.45
N ALA A 303 33.21 7.97 15.08
CA ALA A 303 33.89 7.21 16.13
C ALA A 303 35.15 6.50 15.59
N ALA A 304 35.07 5.95 14.38
CA ALA A 304 36.18 5.30 13.69
C ALA A 304 37.35 6.24 13.35
N PHE A 305 37.08 7.49 12.96
CA PHE A 305 38.11 8.52 12.71
C PHE A 305 38.83 8.98 13.99
N SER A 306 38.32 8.60 15.16
CA SER A 306 38.93 8.88 16.46
C SER A 306 39.84 7.75 16.96
N ASP A 307 39.86 6.59 16.29
CA ASP A 307 40.72 5.45 16.63
C ASP A 307 42.04 5.52 15.81
N PRO A 308 43.21 5.66 16.46
CA PRO A 308 44.50 5.75 15.77
C PRO A 308 44.84 4.54 14.89
N GLU A 309 44.41 3.34 15.28
CA GLU A 309 44.66 2.11 14.52
C GLU A 309 43.85 2.09 13.21
N VAL A 310 42.63 2.61 13.25
CA VAL A 310 41.75 2.71 12.07
C VAL A 310 42.27 3.75 11.08
N MET A 311 42.81 4.87 11.58
CA MET A 311 43.36 5.94 10.74
C MET A 311 44.60 5.51 9.95
N VAL A 312 45.52 4.79 10.59
CA VAL A 312 46.73 4.28 9.94
C VAL A 312 46.37 3.26 8.86
N ALA A 313 45.45 2.34 9.15
CA ALA A 313 45.02 1.35 8.18
C ALA A 313 44.21 1.95 7.01
N LEU A 314 43.42 2.99 7.27
CA LEU A 314 42.69 3.70 6.22
C LEU A 314 43.64 4.48 5.29
N GLN A 315 44.68 5.10 5.84
CA GLN A 315 45.70 5.80 5.06
C GLN A 315 46.52 4.83 4.18
N ASP A 316 46.83 3.64 4.69
CA ASP A 316 47.50 2.57 3.93
C ASP A 316 46.64 2.06 2.77
N VAL A 317 45.32 1.93 2.96
CA VAL A 317 44.38 1.53 1.89
C VAL A 317 44.16 2.63 0.86
N MET A 318 44.15 3.90 1.27
CA MET A 318 44.01 5.04 0.34
C MET A 318 45.24 5.22 -0.56
N ASN A 319 46.44 4.98 -0.04
CA ASN A 319 47.67 5.07 -0.82
C ASN A 319 47.92 3.82 -1.68
N ASN A 320 47.36 2.67 -1.29
CA ASN A 320 47.53 1.41 -1.99
C ASN A 320 46.25 0.55 -1.90
N PRO A 321 45.35 0.59 -2.90
CA PRO A 321 44.08 -0.13 -2.85
C PRO A 321 44.18 -1.66 -2.67
N ALA A 322 45.33 -2.26 -3.02
CA ALA A 322 45.58 -3.69 -2.84
C ALA A 322 45.89 -4.08 -1.37
N SER A 323 46.20 -3.11 -0.50
CA SER A 323 46.44 -3.37 0.93
C SER A 323 45.15 -3.66 1.71
N PHE A 324 43.97 -3.41 1.10
CA PHE A 324 42.66 -3.67 1.69
C PHE A 324 42.52 -5.11 2.21
N ALA A 325 42.96 -6.10 1.44
CA ALA A 325 42.85 -7.51 1.81
C ALA A 325 43.61 -7.85 3.11
N ARG A 326 44.65 -7.08 3.47
CA ARG A 326 45.43 -7.28 4.71
C ARG A 326 44.71 -6.72 5.93
N HIS A 327 43.95 -5.65 5.75
CA HIS A 327 43.20 -4.98 6.80
C HIS A 327 41.75 -5.48 6.92
N GLN A 328 41.27 -6.26 5.94
CA GLN A 328 39.95 -6.89 5.94
C GLN A 328 39.78 -7.93 7.05
N ALA A 329 40.87 -8.63 7.43
CA ALA A 329 40.86 -9.62 8.51
C ALA A 329 40.89 -8.98 9.92
N ASN A 330 41.15 -7.67 10.03
CA ASN A 330 41.15 -6.97 11.31
C ASN A 330 39.69 -6.66 11.71
N PRO A 331 39.20 -7.18 12.85
CA PRO A 331 37.79 -7.09 13.24
C PRO A 331 37.33 -5.65 13.56
N LYS A 332 38.27 -4.74 13.86
CA LYS A 332 37.97 -3.32 14.07
C LYS A 332 37.97 -2.55 12.75
N VAL A 333 38.94 -2.81 11.88
CA VAL A 333 39.22 -1.99 10.69
C VAL A 333 38.44 -2.47 9.45
N GLY A 334 38.33 -3.79 9.25
CA GLY A 334 37.69 -4.40 8.08
C GLY A 334 36.25 -3.93 7.82
N PRO A 335 35.37 -3.85 8.84
CA PRO A 335 34.01 -3.34 8.66
C PRO A 335 33.95 -1.86 8.26
N ILE A 336 34.86 -1.04 8.78
CA ILE A 336 34.89 0.42 8.53
C ILE A 336 35.39 0.71 7.11
N ILE A 337 36.45 0.04 6.66
CA ILE A 337 36.98 0.25 5.31
C ILE A 337 36.03 -0.30 4.25
N ALA A 338 35.35 -1.43 4.50
CA ALA A 338 34.31 -1.96 3.60
C ALA A 338 33.11 -0.99 3.48
N LYS A 339 32.72 -0.37 4.60
CA LYS A 339 31.65 0.63 4.66
C LYS A 339 32.04 1.94 3.96
N MET A 340 33.32 2.33 4.02
CA MET A 340 33.82 3.52 3.33
C MET A 340 33.98 3.29 1.83
N MET A 341 34.55 2.17 1.39
CA MET A 341 34.60 1.83 -0.04
C MET A 341 33.20 1.66 -0.63
N GLY A 342 32.24 1.06 0.07
CA GLY A 342 30.85 0.96 -0.41
C GLY A 342 30.08 2.28 -0.46
N LYS A 343 30.44 3.27 0.37
CA LYS A 343 29.79 4.59 0.37
C LYS A 343 30.46 5.61 -0.55
N PHE A 344 31.75 5.45 -0.83
CA PHE A 344 32.55 6.44 -1.58
C PHE A 344 33.11 5.92 -2.92
N GLY A 345 33.17 4.61 -3.16
CA GLY A 345 33.54 4.00 -4.44
C GLY A 345 32.44 3.05 -4.94
N GLY A 346 31.49 3.44 -5.78
CA GLY A 346 31.32 4.71 -6.48
C GLY A 346 30.01 4.74 -7.27
N SER A 347 29.83 5.81 -8.05
CA SER A 347 29.17 5.71 -9.35
C SER A 347 30.29 5.65 -10.39
N GLN A 348 30.30 4.51 -11.11
CA GLN A 348 31.21 4.02 -12.15
C GLN A 348 32.54 3.43 -11.70
#